data_AF-A0A098BHY1-F1
#
_entry.id   AF-A0A098BHY1-F1
#
_cell.length_a   1.000
_cell.length_b   1.000
_cell.length_c   1.000
_cell.angle_alpha   90.00
_cell.angle_beta   90.00
_cell.angle_gamma   90.00
#
_symmetry.space_group_name_H-M   'P 1'
#
loop_
_entity.id
_entity.type
_entity.pdbx_description
1 polymer ?
#
loop_
_entity_poly.entity_id
_entity_poly.type
_entity_poly.pdbx_seq_one_letter_code
_entity_poly.pdbx_strand_id
1 'polypeptide(L)'
;MADEMINGIPVTDEMIEEWADEAEAGYDVAALRKRGRPTIGEGPGTVVPVRMDEALLRALNARAEQEHVSRSEAIRQAIRAWTRVA
;
A
#
# COMPACT_ATOMS: atom_id res chain seq x y z
N MET A 1 29.49 23.21 -9.55
CA MET A 1 28.49 22.44 -10.29
C MET A 1 27.92 21.46 -9.29
N ALA A 2 26.64 21.59 -8.94
CA ALA A 2 26.05 20.95 -7.77
C ALA A 2 26.05 19.41 -7.91
N ASP A 3 26.40 18.72 -6.82
CA ASP A 3 26.53 17.25 -6.71
C ASP A 3 25.16 16.58 -6.48
N GLU A 4 24.11 17.10 -7.12
CA GLU A 4 22.73 16.69 -6.85
C GLU A 4 22.37 15.45 -7.67
N MET A 5 21.85 14.43 -6.97
CA MET A 5 21.62 13.10 -7.51
C MET A 5 20.21 12.62 -7.16
N ILE A 6 19.49 12.06 -8.14
CA ILE A 6 18.19 11.39 -7.94
C ILE A 6 18.35 9.91 -8.29
N ASN A 7 18.07 9.02 -7.33
CA ASN A 7 18.25 7.56 -7.49
C ASN A 7 19.67 7.15 -7.96
N GLY A 8 20.69 7.92 -7.54
CA GLY A 8 22.10 7.68 -7.92
C GLY A 8 22.47 8.18 -9.32
N ILE A 9 21.59 8.93 -9.99
CA ILE A 9 21.83 9.55 -11.30
C ILE A 9 22.07 11.06 -11.09
N PRO A 10 23.16 11.63 -11.63
CA PRO A 10 23.41 13.07 -11.53
C PRO A 10 22.31 13.86 -12.25
N VAL A 11 21.83 14.92 -11.62
CA VAL A 11 20.87 15.85 -12.22
C VAL A 11 21.61 16.75 -13.20
N THR A 12 21.17 16.78 -14.46
CA THR A 12 21.73 17.66 -15.49
C THR A 12 20.88 18.92 -15.65
N ASP A 13 21.46 19.99 -16.19
CA ASP A 13 20.72 21.23 -16.48
C ASP A 13 19.56 20.99 -17.46
N GLU A 14 19.73 20.06 -18.41
CA GLU A 14 18.67 19.64 -19.34
C GLU A 14 17.48 18.99 -18.63
N MET A 15 17.74 18.15 -17.62
CA MET A 15 16.68 17.55 -16.80
C MET A 15 15.92 18.61 -16.00
N ILE A 16 16.64 19.63 -15.51
CA ILE A 16 16.02 20.73 -14.76
C ILE A 16 15.09 21.55 -15.65
N GLU A 17 15.53 21.88 -16.86
CA GLU A 17 14.70 22.60 -17.84
C GLU A 17 13.48 21.76 -18.25
N GLU A 18 13.64 20.47 -18.52
CA GLU A 18 12.51 19.58 -18.84
C GLU A 18 11.46 19.56 -17.72
N TRP A 19 11.89 19.47 -16.45
CA TRP A 19 10.97 19.49 -15.32
C TRP A 19 10.33 20.86 -15.08
N ALA A 20 11.04 21.94 -15.36
CA ALA A 20 10.50 23.29 -15.26
C ALA A 20 9.40 23.51 -16.32
N ASP A 21 9.68 23.14 -17.58
CA ASP A 21 8.72 23.19 -18.68
C ASP A 21 7.46 22.35 -18.37
N GLU A 22 7.63 21.13 -17.84
CA GLU A 22 6.52 20.28 -17.42
C GLU A 22 5.66 20.94 -16.33
N ALA A 23 6.30 21.56 -15.34
CA ALA A 23 5.61 22.24 -14.25
C ALA A 23 4.84 23.48 -14.73
N GLU A 24 5.43 24.26 -15.64
CA GLU A 24 4.80 25.46 -16.22
C GLU A 24 3.64 25.11 -17.17
N ALA A 25 3.78 24.03 -17.95
CA ALA A 25 2.70 23.51 -18.79
C ALA A 25 1.48 23.07 -17.95
N GLY A 26 1.74 22.57 -16.74
CA GLY A 26 0.72 22.13 -15.79
C GLY A 26 0.11 20.76 -16.12
N TYR A 27 -0.51 20.13 -15.12
CA TYR A 27 -1.11 18.80 -15.27
C TYR A 27 -2.62 18.87 -15.52
N ASP A 28 -3.12 18.02 -16.43
CA ASP A 28 -4.55 17.78 -16.57
C ASP A 28 -5.08 17.03 -15.34
N VAL A 29 -5.66 17.79 -14.41
CA VAL A 29 -6.26 17.27 -13.17
C VAL A 29 -7.40 16.28 -13.42
N ALA A 30 -8.07 16.34 -14.58
CA ALA A 30 -9.12 15.40 -14.93
C ALA A 30 -8.57 14.04 -15.39
N ALA A 31 -7.39 14.03 -16.01
CA ALA A 31 -6.66 12.82 -16.37
C ALA A 31 -5.99 12.14 -15.16
N LEU A 32 -5.76 12.87 -14.07
CA LEU A 32 -5.22 12.29 -12.84
C LEU A 32 -6.21 11.31 -12.20
N ARG A 33 -5.78 10.05 -12.03
CA ARG A 33 -6.55 9.05 -11.28
C ARG A 33 -6.80 9.54 -9.87
N LYS A 34 -8.08 9.56 -9.43
CA LYS A 34 -8.45 9.81 -8.03
C LYS A 34 -7.64 8.90 -7.11
N ARG A 35 -6.72 9.49 -6.35
CA ARG A 35 -5.97 8.80 -5.31
C ARG A 35 -6.93 8.42 -4.19
N GLY A 36 -6.87 7.16 -3.79
CA GLY A 36 -7.60 6.60 -2.65
C GLY A 36 -6.91 5.31 -2.22
N ARG A 37 -7.20 4.82 -1.01
CA ARG A 37 -6.70 3.52 -0.59
C ARG A 37 -7.22 2.45 -1.55
N PRO A 38 -6.36 1.56 -2.10
CA PRO A 38 -6.82 0.47 -2.93
C PRO A 38 -7.96 -0.32 -2.27
N THR A 39 -8.94 -0.73 -3.06
CA THR A 39 -10.02 -1.59 -2.58
C THR A 39 -9.46 -2.94 -2.11
N ILE A 40 -10.14 -3.55 -1.14
CA ILE A 40 -9.87 -4.93 -0.76
C ILE A 40 -11.01 -5.75 -1.36
N GLY A 41 -10.79 -6.31 -2.55
CA GLY A 41 -11.82 -7.00 -3.34
C GLY A 41 -12.62 -6.03 -4.22
N GLU A 42 -13.91 -6.31 -4.41
CA GLU A 42 -14.82 -5.57 -5.31
C GLU A 42 -15.20 -4.17 -4.82
N GLY A 43 -14.82 -3.80 -3.59
CA GLY A 43 -15.21 -2.52 -3.00
C GLY A 43 -14.35 -2.07 -1.82
N PRO A 44 -14.71 -0.95 -1.19
CA PRO A 44 -14.04 -0.49 0.03
C PRO A 44 -14.20 -1.52 1.14
N GLY A 45 -13.11 -1.79 1.87
CA GLY A 45 -13.15 -2.72 2.99
C GLY A 45 -13.95 -2.16 4.17
N THR A 46 -14.83 -2.99 4.74
CA THR A 46 -15.54 -2.68 5.99
C THR A 46 -14.73 -3.14 7.20
N VAL A 47 -14.64 -2.30 8.23
CA VAL A 47 -13.99 -2.66 9.50
C VAL A 47 -15.00 -3.37 10.41
N VAL A 48 -14.70 -4.60 10.78
CA VAL A 48 -15.52 -5.40 11.71
C VAL A 48 -14.73 -5.59 13.02
N PRO A 49 -15.14 -4.95 14.15
CA PRO A 49 -14.46 -5.13 15.42
C PRO A 49 -14.78 -6.50 16.03
N VAL A 50 -13.76 -7.25 16.45
CA VAL A 50 -13.89 -8.57 17.08
C VAL A 50 -13.07 -8.58 18.37
N ARG A 51 -13.68 -9.01 19.48
CA ARG A 51 -12.97 -9.22 20.75
C ARG A 51 -12.27 -10.57 20.72
N MET A 52 -10.98 -10.57 21.02
CA MET A 52 -10.16 -11.77 21.15
C MET A 52 -9.56 -11.78 22.55
N ASP A 53 -9.53 -12.95 23.18
CA ASP A 53 -8.73 -13.11 24.39
C ASP A 53 -7.23 -13.03 24.06
N GLU A 54 -6.43 -12.86 25.11
CA GLU A 54 -4.98 -12.66 24.96
C GLU A 54 -4.27 -13.90 24.39
N ALA A 55 -4.76 -15.10 24.72
CA ALA A 55 -4.15 -16.35 24.25
C ALA A 55 -4.34 -16.51 22.74
N LEU A 56 -5.54 -16.22 22.24
CA LEU A 56 -5.86 -16.23 20.82
C LEU A 56 -5.06 -15.18 20.05
N LEU A 57 -4.92 -13.97 20.60
CA LEU A 57 -4.13 -12.91 19.97
C LEU A 57 -2.64 -13.28 19.88
N ARG A 58 -2.08 -13.92 20.91
CA ARG A 58 -0.69 -14.42 20.88
C ARG A 58 -0.51 -15.51 19.83
N ALA A 59 -1.42 -16.49 19.78
CA ALA A 59 -1.37 -17.57 18.79
C ALA A 59 -1.46 -17.03 17.35
N LEU A 60 -2.36 -16.06 17.11
CA LEU A 60 -2.50 -15.39 15.81
C LEU A 60 -1.21 -14.68 15.40
N ASN A 61 -0.58 -13.92 16.32
CA ASN A 61 0.66 -13.20 16.03
C ASN A 61 1.82 -14.14 15.73
N ALA A 62 1.97 -15.21 16.53
CA ALA A 62 3.03 -16.20 16.32
C ALA A 62 2.92 -16.85 14.95
N ARG A 63 1.69 -17.20 14.54
CA ARG A 63 1.44 -17.78 13.22
C ARG A 63 1.67 -16.78 12.08
N ALA A 64 1.23 -15.53 12.24
CA ALA A 64 1.44 -14.48 11.25
C ALA A 64 2.93 -14.21 10.99
N GLU A 65 3.75 -14.22 12.06
CA GLU A 65 5.21 -14.09 11.97
C GLU A 65 5.84 -15.27 11.20
N GLN A 66 5.45 -16.51 11.55
CA GLN A 66 5.94 -17.72 10.88
C GLN A 66 5.61 -17.75 9.39
N GLU A 67 4.43 -17.25 9.01
CA GLU A 67 3.97 -17.20 7.62
C GLU A 67 4.41 -15.91 6.88
N HIS A 68 5.16 -15.02 7.55
CA HIS A 68 5.60 -13.72 7.02
C HIS A 68 4.46 -12.86 6.45
N VAL A 69 3.31 -12.87 7.12
CA VAL A 69 2.13 -12.07 6.74
C VAL A 69 1.72 -11.12 7.85
N SER A 70 1.05 -10.03 7.48
CA SER A 70 0.44 -9.16 8.50
C SER A 70 -0.65 -9.90 9.28
N ARG A 71 -0.87 -9.52 10.54
CA ARG A 71 -1.98 -10.00 11.39
C ARG A 71 -3.34 -9.95 10.65
N SER A 72 -3.62 -8.83 9.99
CA SER A 72 -4.87 -8.63 9.24
C SER A 72 -5.00 -9.58 8.05
N GLU A 73 -3.89 -9.95 7.41
CA GLU A 73 -3.91 -10.93 6.33
C GLU A 73 -4.09 -12.36 6.86
N ALA A 74 -3.43 -12.72 7.96
CA ALA A 74 -3.66 -14.01 8.62
C ALA A 74 -5.15 -14.20 9.00
N ILE A 75 -5.80 -13.17 9.56
CA ILE A 75 -7.25 -13.19 9.85
C ILE A 75 -8.07 -13.40 8.57
N ARG A 76 -7.78 -12.66 7.50
CA ARG A 76 -8.51 -12.81 6.22
C ARG A 76 -8.32 -14.19 5.62
N GLN A 77 -7.12 -14.76 5.68
CA GLN A 77 -6.86 -16.13 5.21
C GLN A 77 -7.65 -17.16 6.01
N ALA A 78 -7.68 -17.04 7.34
CA ALA A 78 -8.48 -17.92 8.20
C ALA A 78 -9.98 -17.85 7.86
N ILE A 79 -10.52 -16.65 7.65
CA ILE A 79 -11.93 -16.47 7.24
C ILE A 79 -12.18 -17.06 5.84
N ARG A 80 -11.30 -16.81 4.85
CA ARG A 80 -11.43 -17.41 3.50
C ARG A 80 -11.37 -18.93 3.55
N ALA A 81 -10.52 -19.50 4.42
CA ALA A 81 -10.45 -20.95 4.60
C ALA A 81 -11.74 -21.48 5.23
N TRP A 82 -12.27 -20.79 6.25
CA TRP A 82 -13.52 -21.14 6.90
C TRP A 82 -14.72 -21.12 5.94
N THR A 83 -14.85 -20.10 5.08
CA THR A 83 -15.99 -19.96 4.16
C THR A 83 -15.92 -20.90 2.95
N ARG A 84 -14.77 -21.49 2.63
CA ARG A 84 -14.61 -22.47 1.54
C ARG A 84 -15.09 -23.88 1.89
N VAL A 85 -15.30 -24.17 3.18
CA VAL A 85 -15.71 -25.50 3.67
C VAL A 85 -17.25 -25.63 3.73
N ALA A 86 -17.99 -24.69 3.14
CA ALA A 86 -19.45 -24.69 3.06
C ALA A 86 -19.94 -25.07 1.65
#